data_AF-A0A965PYJ9-F1
#
_entry.id   AF-A0A965PYJ9-F1
#
_cell.length_a   1.000
_cell.length_b   1.000
_cell.length_c   1.000
_cell.angle_alpha   90.00
_cell.angle_beta   90.00
_cell.angle_gamma   90.00
#
_symmetry.space_group_name_H-M   'P 1'
#
loop_
_entity.id
_entity.type
_entity.pdbx_description
1 polymer ?
#
loop_
_entity_poly.entity_id
_entity_poly.type
_entity_poly.pdbx_seq_one_letter_code
_entity_poly.pdbx_strand_id
1 'polypeptide(L)'
;MEGAPIAVAIEFAFLLPGRRAAQLRMQAVRLLVRYLGGDLSLVDEIAQLRHVQQALASVPTEYLPAAPSCLDGGLPPAIVQPAPAGDQQPERASAASHAGASVGTAASQAGGAAAASTDTSEVLAQLRQLAGKPDLRLRVTTDQKIALIDVALLFTGIDNKHASKALSNLIVTVPEVSQKIRNLGKHKFEGPGQKPTHVAPISIAIEIAFLLPGRRAAQLRMQAARLLVRYLGGDFSLVDEIAQLRHVQQALASVPTEYLPAAPSCLDG
;
A
#
# COMPACT_ATOMS: atom_id res chain seq x y z
N MET A 1 -15.25 -20.54 20.12
CA MET A 1 -14.76 -19.15 19.93
C MET A 1 -13.24 -19.09 20.13
N GLU A 2 -12.45 -19.92 19.45
CA GLU A 2 -10.99 -20.02 19.69
C GLU A 2 -10.12 -19.20 18.71
N GLY A 3 -10.71 -18.43 17.80
CA GLY A 3 -9.96 -17.64 16.80
C GLY A 3 -9.52 -16.23 17.24
N ALA A 4 -10.01 -15.73 18.38
CA ALA A 4 -9.75 -14.36 18.83
C ALA A 4 -8.27 -14.03 19.14
N PRO A 5 -7.45 -14.92 19.77
CA PRO A 5 -6.10 -14.52 20.19
C PRO A 5 -5.13 -14.33 19.01
N ILE A 6 -5.30 -15.11 17.93
CA ILE A 6 -4.44 -15.03 16.74
C ILE A 6 -4.71 -13.74 15.96
N ALA A 7 -5.98 -13.34 15.82
CA ALA A 7 -6.37 -12.11 15.15
C ALA A 7 -5.77 -10.88 15.84
N VAL A 8 -5.88 -10.81 17.18
CA VAL A 8 -5.33 -9.71 17.98
C VAL A 8 -3.80 -9.67 17.89
N ALA A 9 -3.14 -10.83 17.90
CA ALA A 9 -1.68 -10.90 17.77
C ALA A 9 -1.19 -10.40 16.41
N ILE A 10 -1.90 -10.74 15.32
CA ILE A 10 -1.58 -10.25 13.98
C ILE A 10 -1.79 -8.74 13.91
N GLU A 11 -2.94 -8.22 14.35
CA GLU A 11 -3.20 -6.78 14.35
C GLU A 11 -2.14 -5.99 15.13
N PHE A 12 -1.76 -6.48 16.32
CA PHE A 12 -0.69 -5.88 17.12
C PHE A 12 0.65 -5.90 16.38
N ALA A 13 1.01 -7.03 15.78
CA ALA A 13 2.30 -7.16 15.10
C ALA A 13 2.44 -6.21 13.90
N PHE A 14 1.33 -5.88 13.23
CA PHE A 14 1.30 -4.86 12.16
C PHE A 14 1.44 -3.42 12.67
N LEU A 15 1.02 -3.15 13.90
CA LEU A 15 1.07 -1.83 14.53
C LEU A 15 2.41 -1.53 15.24
N LEU A 16 3.15 -2.56 15.66
CA LEU A 16 4.40 -2.39 16.40
C LEU A 16 5.50 -1.68 15.57
N PRO A 17 6.23 -0.70 16.16
CA PRO A 17 7.43 -0.15 15.54
C PRO A 17 8.61 -1.15 15.63
N GLY A 18 9.65 -0.92 14.82
CA GLY A 18 10.92 -1.66 14.90
C GLY A 18 11.19 -2.66 13.78
N ARG A 19 12.43 -3.17 13.75
CA ARG A 19 12.96 -4.01 12.65
C ARG A 19 12.26 -5.36 12.53
N ARG A 20 12.00 -6.05 13.64
CA ARG A 20 11.30 -7.36 13.63
C ARG A 20 9.87 -7.22 13.12
N ALA A 21 9.14 -6.21 13.58
CA ALA A 21 7.82 -5.89 13.07
C ALA A 21 7.85 -5.51 11.58
N ALA A 22 8.87 -4.78 11.13
CA ALA A 22 9.06 -4.50 9.71
C ALA A 22 9.28 -5.77 8.87
N GLN A 23 10.06 -6.73 9.36
CA GLN A 23 10.27 -8.02 8.68
C GLN A 23 8.98 -8.83 8.58
N LEU A 24 8.21 -8.91 9.67
CA LEU A 24 6.92 -9.61 9.66
C LEU A 24 5.94 -8.94 8.69
N ARG A 25 5.85 -7.60 8.69
CA ARG A 25 5.05 -6.85 7.71
C ARG A 25 5.48 -7.16 6.28
N MET A 26 6.79 -7.23 6.02
CA MET A 26 7.31 -7.57 4.68
C MET A 26 6.91 -8.98 4.26
N GLN A 27 7.00 -9.97 5.15
CA GLN A 27 6.56 -11.34 4.86
C GLN A 27 5.06 -11.39 4.57
N ALA A 28 4.26 -10.73 5.40
CA ALA A 28 2.81 -10.71 5.22
C ALA A 28 2.39 -9.97 3.95
N VAL A 29 3.07 -8.88 3.58
CA VAL A 29 2.84 -8.21 2.29
C VAL A 29 3.18 -9.12 1.12
N ARG A 30 4.27 -9.89 1.18
CA ARG A 30 4.61 -10.83 0.10
C ARG A 30 3.51 -11.87 -0.09
N LEU A 31 2.97 -12.41 1.00
CA LEU A 31 1.82 -13.31 0.94
C LEU A 31 0.61 -12.61 0.33
N LEU A 32 0.31 -11.39 0.76
CA LEU A 32 -0.84 -10.62 0.26
C LEU A 32 -0.70 -10.24 -1.22
N VAL A 33 0.49 -9.85 -1.67
CA VAL A 33 0.77 -9.52 -3.08
C VAL A 33 0.64 -10.75 -3.96
N ARG A 34 1.17 -11.91 -3.54
CA ARG A 34 1.01 -13.16 -4.29
C ARG A 34 -0.45 -13.60 -4.32
N TYR A 35 -1.17 -13.48 -3.19
CA TYR A 35 -2.59 -13.76 -3.09
C TYR A 35 -3.42 -12.89 -4.06
N LEU A 36 -3.23 -11.57 -4.02
CA LEU A 36 -3.91 -10.63 -4.92
C LEU A 36 -3.49 -10.81 -6.39
N GLY A 37 -2.29 -11.33 -6.64
CA GLY A 37 -1.81 -11.71 -7.97
C GLY A 37 -2.45 -12.98 -8.53
N GLY A 38 -3.29 -13.68 -7.76
CA GLY A 38 -3.93 -14.92 -8.19
C GLY A 38 -2.97 -16.11 -8.31
N ASP A 39 -1.83 -16.05 -7.63
CA ASP A 39 -0.86 -17.14 -7.61
C ASP A 39 -1.40 -18.32 -6.80
N LEU A 40 -1.93 -19.34 -7.49
CA LEU A 40 -2.52 -20.52 -6.86
C LEU A 40 -1.49 -21.38 -6.10
N SER A 41 -0.18 -21.24 -6.38
CA SER A 41 0.88 -21.93 -5.63
C SER A 41 0.93 -21.53 -4.15
N LEU A 42 0.30 -20.40 -3.81
CA LEU A 42 0.14 -19.96 -2.43
C LEU A 42 -0.68 -20.94 -1.59
N VAL A 43 -1.68 -21.60 -2.21
CA VAL A 43 -2.55 -22.55 -1.51
C VAL A 43 -1.72 -23.75 -1.01
N ASP A 44 -0.79 -24.23 -1.82
CA ASP A 44 0.11 -25.34 -1.47
C ASP A 44 1.14 -24.93 -0.41
N GLU A 45 1.76 -23.75 -0.53
CA GLU A 45 2.64 -23.20 0.50
C GLU A 45 1.92 -22.97 1.84
N ILE A 46 0.64 -22.61 1.80
CA ILE A 46 -0.16 -22.40 3.01
C ILE A 46 -0.58 -23.72 3.63
N ALA A 47 -0.88 -24.74 2.83
CA ALA A 47 -1.04 -26.10 3.34
C ALA A 47 0.23 -26.53 4.09
N GLN A 48 1.42 -26.23 3.55
CA GLN A 48 2.69 -26.48 4.23
C GLN A 48 2.85 -25.65 5.52
N LEU A 49 2.52 -24.35 5.51
CA LEU A 49 2.55 -23.53 6.72
C LEU A 49 1.56 -24.00 7.78
N ARG A 50 0.40 -24.53 7.38
CA ARG A 50 -0.58 -25.12 8.29
C ARG A 50 -0.04 -26.38 8.94
N HIS A 51 0.70 -27.22 8.19
CA HIS A 51 1.42 -28.35 8.77
C HIS A 51 2.49 -27.89 9.78
N VAL A 52 3.21 -26.80 9.49
CA VAL A 52 4.18 -26.23 10.43
C VAL A 52 3.49 -25.67 11.68
N GLN A 53 2.36 -24.98 11.54
CA GLN A 53 1.58 -24.48 12.68
C GLN A 53 0.97 -25.60 13.51
N GLN A 54 0.46 -26.67 12.88
CA GLN A 54 -0.01 -27.86 13.58
C GLN A 54 1.13 -28.57 14.32
N ALA A 55 2.30 -28.66 13.70
CA ALA A 55 3.50 -29.20 14.35
C ALA A 55 3.92 -28.33 15.54
N LEU A 56 3.90 -27.00 15.42
CA LEU A 56 4.20 -26.07 16.52
C LEU A 56 3.15 -26.12 17.63
N ALA A 57 1.87 -26.30 17.31
CA ALA A 57 0.80 -26.47 18.29
C ALA A 57 0.89 -27.81 19.03
N SER A 58 1.55 -28.82 18.43
CA SER A 58 1.84 -30.11 19.08
C SER A 58 3.08 -30.09 19.97
N VAL A 59 3.83 -28.97 20.02
CA VAL A 59 4.97 -28.83 20.94
C VAL A 59 4.43 -28.74 22.37
N PRO A 60 4.84 -29.64 23.28
CA PRO A 60 4.39 -29.61 24.67
C PRO A 60 4.75 -28.27 25.31
N THR A 61 3.80 -27.69 26.03
CA THR A 61 3.94 -26.37 26.68
C THR A 61 5.12 -26.32 27.66
N GLU A 62 5.61 -27.48 28.14
CA GLU A 62 6.79 -27.62 29.00
C GLU A 62 8.10 -27.17 28.33
N TYR A 63 8.16 -27.10 27.00
CA TYR A 63 9.33 -26.61 26.26
C TYR A 63 9.27 -25.11 25.91
N LEU A 64 8.17 -24.42 26.24
CA LEU A 64 8.12 -22.97 26.10
C LEU A 64 8.90 -22.34 27.26
N PRO A 65 9.88 -21.46 26.99
CA PRO A 65 10.61 -20.77 28.05
C PRO A 65 9.59 -20.02 28.92
N ALA A 66 9.65 -20.23 30.23
CA ALA A 66 8.78 -19.58 31.19
C ALA A 66 8.73 -18.08 30.88
N ALA A 67 7.51 -17.56 30.65
CA ALA A 67 7.32 -16.17 30.31
C ALA A 67 8.03 -15.31 31.37
N PRO A 68 8.89 -14.36 30.99
CA PRO A 68 9.59 -13.53 31.95
C PRO A 68 8.55 -12.79 32.80
N SER A 69 8.53 -13.11 34.09
CA SER A 69 7.72 -12.46 35.12
C SER A 69 8.23 -11.03 35.31
N CYS A 70 7.90 -10.14 34.38
CA CYS A 70 8.26 -8.72 34.40
C CYS A 70 6.98 -7.87 34.32
N LEU A 71 6.15 -7.96 35.34
CA LEU A 71 5.06 -7.00 35.60
C LEU A 71 5.12 -6.57 37.07
N ASP A 72 6.24 -5.98 37.47
CA ASP A 72 6.36 -5.25 38.74
C ASP A 72 7.17 -3.94 38.59
N GLY A 73 7.08 -3.34 37.39
CA GLY A 73 7.70 -2.05 37.09
C GLY A 73 6.62 -1.00 36.87
N GLY A 74 6.53 -0.03 37.78
CA GLY A 74 5.50 1.00 37.83
C GLY A 74 5.25 1.73 36.50
N LEU A 75 4.00 2.18 36.34
CA LEU A 75 3.58 3.03 35.24
C LEU A 75 4.58 4.18 35.05
N PRO A 76 5.14 4.38 33.83
CA PRO A 76 5.86 5.60 33.54
C PRO A 76 4.91 6.81 33.66
N PRO A 77 5.38 7.95 34.18
CA PRO A 77 4.58 9.15 34.29
C PRO A 77 4.09 9.59 32.89
N ALA A 78 2.85 10.03 32.85
CA ALA A 78 2.19 10.51 31.64
C ALA A 78 3.06 11.54 30.91
N ILE A 79 3.37 11.26 29.65
CA ILE A 79 4.01 12.21 28.74
C ILE A 79 2.98 13.32 28.48
N VAL A 80 3.19 14.46 29.11
CA VAL A 80 2.48 15.71 28.84
C VAL A 80 2.78 16.12 27.40
N GLN A 81 1.78 16.06 26.53
CA GLN A 81 1.89 16.59 25.17
C GLN A 81 1.92 18.13 25.25
N PRO A 82 2.92 18.82 24.64
CA PRO A 82 2.89 20.26 24.53
C PRO A 82 1.79 20.71 23.55
N ALA A 83 1.09 21.78 23.95
CA ALA A 83 0.03 22.41 23.18
C ALA A 83 0.49 22.83 21.77
N PRO A 84 -0.39 22.77 20.75
CA PRO A 84 -0.04 23.20 19.41
C PRO A 84 0.13 24.74 19.37
N ALA A 85 1.34 25.17 19.04
CA ALA A 85 1.63 26.56 18.68
C ALA A 85 0.90 26.90 17.37
N GLY A 86 0.14 27.99 17.39
CA GLY A 86 -0.53 28.54 16.23
C GLY A 86 0.47 29.20 15.29
N ASP A 87 0.47 28.76 14.03
CA ASP A 87 1.22 29.42 12.95
C ASP A 87 0.25 30.15 12.01
N GLN A 88 0.57 31.43 11.83
CA GLN A 88 -0.08 32.38 10.95
C GLN A 88 0.28 32.08 9.49
N GLN A 89 -0.71 32.02 8.61
CA GLN A 89 -0.50 32.04 7.16
C GLN A 89 -0.31 33.48 6.67
N PRO A 90 0.72 33.78 5.87
CA PRO A 90 0.69 34.94 4.99
C PRO A 90 0.11 34.57 3.62
N GLU A 91 -0.90 35.33 3.21
CA GLU A 91 -1.39 35.43 1.83
C GLU A 91 -0.25 35.84 0.87
N ARG A 92 -0.16 35.16 -0.28
CA ARG A 92 0.42 35.74 -1.50
C ARG A 92 -0.33 35.29 -2.75
N ALA A 93 -0.63 36.28 -3.57
CA ALA A 93 -1.41 36.24 -4.79
C ALA A 93 -0.58 35.97 -6.07
N SER A 94 -1.31 35.49 -7.08
CA SER A 94 -1.20 35.63 -8.55
C SER A 94 0.08 35.22 -9.30
N ALA A 95 -0.08 34.39 -10.35
CA ALA A 95 -0.05 34.84 -11.75
C ALA A 95 -0.22 33.66 -12.73
N ALA A 96 -1.06 33.87 -13.75
CA ALA A 96 -1.38 32.97 -14.85
C ALA A 96 -0.28 32.93 -15.93
N SER A 97 -0.20 31.85 -16.72
CA SER A 97 0.02 31.94 -18.18
C SER A 97 -0.32 30.63 -18.91
N HIS A 98 -0.75 30.81 -20.16
CA HIS A 98 -1.38 29.88 -21.10
C HIS A 98 -0.42 29.00 -21.95
N ALA A 99 -1.06 28.13 -22.75
CA ALA A 99 -0.61 27.40 -23.95
C ALA A 99 -0.06 25.98 -23.70
N GLY A 100 -0.38 24.92 -24.44
CA GLY A 100 -1.19 24.73 -25.65
C GLY A 100 -1.18 23.22 -26.00
N ALA A 101 -2.22 22.75 -26.71
CA ALA A 101 -2.47 21.34 -27.03
C ALA A 101 -1.59 20.77 -28.17
N SER A 102 -1.41 19.45 -28.20
CA SER A 102 -1.46 18.68 -29.46
C SER A 102 -1.70 17.18 -29.24
N VAL A 103 -2.43 16.62 -30.20
CA VAL A 103 -3.02 15.27 -30.30
C VAL A 103 -2.06 14.33 -31.05
N GLY A 104 -2.05 13.04 -30.70
CA GLY A 104 -1.38 12.00 -31.46
C GLY A 104 -1.95 10.61 -31.18
N THR A 105 -2.77 10.11 -32.10
CA THR A 105 -3.45 8.81 -32.13
C THR A 105 -2.57 7.74 -32.80
N ALA A 106 -2.55 6.49 -32.31
CA ALA A 106 -2.81 5.24 -33.07
C ALA A 106 -2.12 3.96 -32.50
N ALA A 107 -2.99 3.01 -32.11
CA ALA A 107 -3.03 1.56 -32.35
C ALA A 107 -1.75 0.69 -32.44
N SER A 108 -1.76 -0.42 -31.67
CA SER A 108 -1.70 -1.79 -32.22
C SER A 108 -2.03 -2.84 -31.13
N GLN A 109 -2.96 -3.75 -31.43
CA GLN A 109 -3.31 -4.93 -30.63
C GLN A 109 -2.63 -6.19 -31.19
N ALA A 110 -2.09 -7.01 -30.30
CA ALA A 110 -1.92 -8.46 -30.41
C ALA A 110 -1.79 -8.96 -28.95
N GLY A 111 -2.62 -9.85 -28.38
CA GLY A 111 -3.15 -11.08 -28.93
C GLY A 111 -2.41 -12.26 -28.28
N GLY A 112 -2.61 -12.50 -26.98
CA GLY A 112 -1.98 -13.60 -26.24
C GLY A 112 -2.63 -13.82 -24.87
N ALA A 113 -3.06 -15.05 -24.60
CA ALA A 113 -3.83 -15.47 -23.43
C ALA A 113 -3.13 -15.11 -22.11
N ALA A 114 -3.62 -14.06 -21.45
CA ALA A 114 -3.02 -13.49 -20.25
C ALA A 114 -3.70 -14.04 -18.99
N ALA A 115 -2.90 -14.63 -18.11
CA ALA A 115 -3.22 -14.69 -16.68
C ALA A 115 -3.74 -13.31 -16.26
N ALA A 116 -4.94 -13.25 -15.68
CA ALA A 116 -5.71 -12.02 -15.44
C ALA A 116 -4.81 -10.84 -15.01
N SER A 117 -4.39 -10.02 -15.97
CA SER A 117 -3.57 -8.85 -15.72
C SER A 117 -4.49 -7.80 -15.12
N THR A 118 -4.59 -7.78 -13.80
CA THR A 118 -5.30 -6.72 -13.08
C THR A 118 -4.79 -5.39 -13.60
N ASP A 119 -5.67 -4.61 -14.25
CA ASP A 119 -5.31 -3.35 -14.87
C ASP A 119 -4.81 -2.42 -13.77
N THR A 120 -3.52 -2.08 -13.82
CA THR A 120 -2.85 -1.25 -12.82
C THR A 120 -3.51 0.12 -12.68
N SER A 121 -4.18 0.61 -13.73
CA SER A 121 -4.95 1.86 -13.70
C SER A 121 -6.09 1.80 -12.69
N GLU A 122 -6.72 0.64 -12.51
CA GLU A 122 -7.83 0.44 -11.59
C GLU A 122 -7.36 0.41 -10.14
N VAL A 123 -6.28 -0.32 -9.86
CA VAL A 123 -5.68 -0.36 -8.52
C VAL A 123 -5.23 1.03 -8.10
N LEU A 124 -4.72 1.83 -9.05
CA LEU A 124 -4.37 3.23 -8.80
C LEU A 124 -5.60 4.10 -8.49
N ALA A 125 -6.72 3.90 -9.17
CA ALA A 125 -7.97 4.60 -8.87
C ALA A 125 -8.46 4.28 -7.45
N GLN A 126 -8.44 3.00 -7.07
CA GLN A 126 -8.79 2.55 -5.71
C GLN A 126 -7.84 3.12 -4.65
N LEU A 127 -6.52 3.16 -4.93
CA LEU A 127 -5.54 3.78 -4.04
C LEU A 127 -5.79 5.28 -3.84
N ARG A 128 -6.20 6.00 -4.90
CA ARG A 128 -6.58 7.42 -4.80
C ARG A 128 -7.83 7.62 -3.93
N GLN A 129 -8.85 6.79 -4.15
CA GLN A 129 -10.09 6.83 -3.38
C GLN A 129 -9.85 6.53 -1.90
N LEU A 130 -9.08 5.48 -1.59
CA LEU A 130 -8.73 5.09 -0.23
C LEU A 130 -7.93 6.18 0.49
N ALA A 131 -7.10 6.92 -0.24
CA ALA A 131 -6.32 7.99 0.34
C ALA A 131 -7.13 9.28 0.57
N GLY A 132 -8.34 9.45 0.04
CA GLY A 132 -9.14 10.65 0.29
C GLY A 132 -8.45 11.97 -0.05
N LYS A 133 -7.53 11.97 -1.03
CA LYS A 133 -6.92 13.19 -1.61
C LYS A 133 -7.14 13.14 -3.12
N PRO A 134 -8.20 13.78 -3.65
CA PRO A 134 -8.49 13.75 -5.09
C PRO A 134 -7.37 14.39 -5.91
N ASP A 135 -6.65 15.36 -5.35
CA ASP A 135 -5.60 16.11 -6.06
C ASP A 135 -4.27 15.36 -6.17
N LEU A 136 -4.13 14.20 -5.52
CA LEU A 136 -2.86 13.49 -5.52
C LEU A 136 -2.68 12.67 -6.80
N ARG A 137 -2.03 13.30 -7.78
CA ARG A 137 -1.68 12.67 -9.05
C ARG A 137 -0.53 11.67 -8.87
N LEU A 138 -0.88 10.40 -8.71
CA LEU A 138 0.08 9.29 -8.83
C LEU A 138 0.63 9.24 -10.26
N ARG A 139 1.94 9.46 -10.41
CA ARG A 139 2.63 9.33 -11.70
C ARG A 139 2.99 7.87 -11.96
N VAL A 140 2.69 7.45 -13.18
CA VAL A 140 2.88 6.08 -13.67
C VAL A 140 3.64 6.16 -14.98
N THR A 141 4.62 5.30 -15.17
CA THR A 141 5.35 5.18 -16.44
C THR A 141 4.55 4.38 -17.46
N THR A 142 4.95 4.41 -18.73
CA THR A 142 4.44 3.52 -19.78
C THR A 142 4.51 2.03 -19.38
N ASP A 143 5.57 1.64 -18.67
CA ASP A 143 5.76 0.27 -18.17
C ASP A 143 4.91 -0.08 -16.92
N GLN A 144 3.89 0.71 -16.57
CA GLN A 144 3.07 0.52 -15.37
C GLN A 144 3.86 0.54 -14.05
N LYS A 145 4.98 1.27 -13.99
CA LYS A 145 5.76 1.50 -12.76
C LYS A 145 5.32 2.81 -12.11
N ILE A 146 5.20 2.80 -10.79
CA ILE A 146 4.68 3.90 -10.00
C ILE A 146 5.85 4.68 -9.39
N ALA A 147 5.77 6.01 -9.39
CA ALA A 147 6.72 6.86 -8.70
C ALA A 147 6.66 6.66 -7.17
N LEU A 148 7.76 6.21 -6.56
CA LEU A 148 7.79 5.88 -5.13
C LEU A 148 7.59 7.09 -4.22
N ILE A 149 7.98 8.28 -4.68
CA ILE A 149 7.74 9.53 -3.94
C ILE A 149 6.25 9.87 -3.86
N ASP A 150 5.46 9.54 -4.88
CA ASP A 150 4.03 9.80 -4.90
C ASP A 150 3.30 8.82 -3.96
N VAL A 151 3.77 7.57 -3.89
CA VAL A 151 3.33 6.60 -2.88
C VAL A 151 3.64 7.10 -1.46
N ALA A 152 4.84 7.62 -1.23
CA ALA A 152 5.20 8.23 0.04
C ALA A 152 4.29 9.42 0.39
N LEU A 153 4.02 10.30 -0.56
CA LEU A 153 3.12 11.45 -0.40
C LEU A 153 1.69 11.00 -0.06
N LEU A 154 1.19 9.98 -0.77
CA LEU A 154 -0.15 9.40 -0.61
C LEU A 154 -0.39 8.91 0.82
N PHE A 155 0.56 8.12 1.35
CA PHE A 155 0.40 7.39 2.60
C PHE A 155 0.86 8.15 3.84
N THR A 156 1.88 9.01 3.71
CA THR A 156 2.28 9.89 4.81
C THR A 156 1.28 11.04 4.96
N GLY A 157 0.69 11.52 3.85
CA GLY A 157 -0.23 12.64 3.83
C GLY A 157 0.44 14.01 4.02
N ILE A 158 1.77 14.05 4.07
CA ILE A 158 2.58 15.25 4.29
C ILE A 158 3.04 15.83 2.94
N ASP A 159 3.77 16.94 2.93
CA ASP A 159 4.32 17.59 1.73
C ASP A 159 5.47 16.78 1.10
N ASN A 160 5.85 17.19 -0.12
CA ASN A 160 6.83 16.50 -0.92
C ASN A 160 8.21 16.39 -0.25
N LYS A 161 8.65 17.42 0.50
CA LYS A 161 9.96 17.39 1.17
C LYS A 161 9.97 16.34 2.29
N HIS A 162 8.92 16.28 3.10
CA HIS A 162 8.79 15.30 4.17
C HIS A 162 8.56 13.88 3.64
N ALA A 163 7.78 13.72 2.56
CA ALA A 163 7.63 12.43 1.88
C ALA A 163 8.97 11.90 1.35
N SER A 164 9.78 12.78 0.74
CA SER A 164 11.13 12.40 0.27
C SER A 164 12.04 12.03 1.43
N LYS A 165 11.99 12.78 2.55
CA LYS A 165 12.77 12.46 3.75
C LYS A 165 12.32 11.13 4.35
N ALA A 166 11.02 10.86 4.42
CA ALA A 166 10.48 9.59 4.91
C ALA A 166 10.95 8.40 4.05
N LEU A 167 10.93 8.54 2.72
CA LEU A 167 11.43 7.52 1.81
C LEU A 167 12.94 7.30 1.97
N SER A 168 13.73 8.38 2.07
CA SER A 168 15.18 8.28 2.31
C SER A 168 15.48 7.61 3.66
N ASN A 169 14.77 7.99 4.72
CA ASN A 169 14.90 7.36 6.04
C ASN A 169 14.55 5.87 5.99
N LEU A 170 13.51 5.49 5.23
CA LEU A 170 13.13 4.11 5.04
C LEU A 170 14.24 3.30 4.34
N ILE A 171 14.84 3.86 3.29
CA ILE A 171 15.96 3.26 2.54
C ILE A 171 17.17 3.03 3.46
N VAL A 172 17.43 3.93 4.40
CA VAL A 172 18.52 3.81 5.38
C VAL A 172 18.18 2.78 6.46
N THR A 173 16.94 2.76 6.93
CA THR A 173 16.53 1.96 8.10
C THR A 173 16.29 0.49 7.75
N VAL A 174 15.81 0.20 6.54
CA VAL A 174 15.43 -1.15 6.09
C VAL A 174 16.30 -1.58 4.90
N PRO A 175 17.38 -2.35 5.13
CA PRO A 175 18.35 -2.67 4.08
C PRO A 175 17.78 -3.53 2.95
N GLU A 176 16.79 -4.38 3.23
CA GLU A 176 16.12 -5.22 2.23
C GLU A 176 15.42 -4.36 1.15
N VAL A 177 14.73 -3.30 1.57
CA VAL A 177 14.09 -2.33 0.68
C VAL A 177 15.14 -1.50 -0.04
N SER A 178 16.22 -1.14 0.65
CA SER A 178 17.35 -0.41 0.09
C SER A 178 17.98 -1.12 -1.11
N GLN A 179 18.18 -2.44 -1.02
CA GLN A 179 18.72 -3.25 -2.11
C GLN A 179 17.74 -3.31 -3.29
N LYS A 180 16.45 -3.57 -3.00
CA LYS A 180 15.40 -3.56 -4.03
C LYS A 180 15.35 -2.22 -4.77
N ILE A 181 15.29 -1.09 -4.05
CA ILE A 181 15.22 0.25 -4.65
C ILE A 181 16.50 0.61 -5.43
N ARG A 182 17.68 0.15 -4.98
CA ARG A 182 18.93 0.35 -5.74
C ARG A 182 18.95 -0.39 -7.06
N ASN A 183 18.33 -1.57 -7.11
CA ASN A 183 18.19 -2.35 -8.34
C ASN A 183 17.11 -1.77 -9.27
N LEU A 184 16.24 -0.90 -8.75
CA LEU A 184 15.25 -0.19 -9.57
C LEU A 184 15.91 0.98 -10.31
N GLY A 185 15.57 1.11 -11.59
CA GLY A 185 15.94 2.27 -12.39
C GLY A 185 15.33 3.57 -11.85
N LYS A 186 15.99 4.69 -12.16
CA LYS A 186 15.40 6.02 -12.02
C LYS A 186 14.73 6.40 -13.34
N HIS A 187 13.54 6.98 -13.26
CA HIS A 187 12.82 7.50 -14.42
C HIS A 187 12.64 9.01 -14.28
N LYS A 188 12.87 9.74 -15.36
CA LYS A 188 12.64 11.18 -15.43
C LYS A 188 11.31 11.39 -16.15
N PHE A 189 10.29 11.78 -15.41
CA PHE A 189 8.99 12.15 -15.97
C PHE A 189 9.12 13.41 -16.84
N GLU A 190 8.22 13.55 -17.81
CA GLU A 190 8.16 14.72 -18.68
C GLU A 190 7.78 15.99 -17.92
N GLY A 191 8.30 17.13 -18.39
CA GLY A 191 8.02 18.46 -17.86
C GLY A 191 9.27 19.20 -17.35
N PRO A 192 9.22 20.55 -17.37
CA PRO A 192 10.33 21.38 -16.90
C PRO A 192 10.57 21.15 -15.40
N GLY A 193 11.84 21.01 -15.02
CA GLY A 193 12.26 20.86 -13.61
C GLY A 193 12.07 19.47 -12.99
N GLN A 194 11.61 18.47 -13.75
CA GLN A 194 11.47 17.10 -13.23
C GLN A 194 12.82 16.45 -12.94
N LYS A 195 12.94 15.89 -11.73
CA LYS A 195 14.14 15.15 -11.28
C LYS A 195 13.98 13.66 -11.55
N PRO A 196 15.07 12.94 -11.85
CA PRO A 196 15.05 11.48 -11.91
C PRO A 196 14.51 10.91 -10.59
N THR A 197 13.40 10.18 -10.68
CA THR A 197 12.64 9.65 -9.54
C THR A 197 12.68 8.14 -9.56
N HIS A 198 12.77 7.50 -8.40
CA HIS A 198 12.68 6.04 -8.33
C HIS A 198 11.26 5.58 -8.68
N VAL A 199 11.17 4.65 -9.62
CA VAL A 199 9.92 4.02 -10.04
C VAL A 199 9.97 2.53 -9.75
N ALA A 200 8.84 1.95 -9.37
CA ALA A 200 8.76 0.55 -8.99
C ALA A 200 7.47 -0.10 -9.50
N PRO A 201 7.46 -1.42 -9.73
CA PRO A 201 6.21 -2.14 -9.95
C PRO A 201 5.31 -2.02 -8.72
N ILE A 202 4.02 -2.25 -8.91
CA ILE A 202 2.99 -2.09 -7.87
C ILE A 202 3.26 -2.94 -6.62
N SER A 203 3.81 -4.14 -6.79
CA SER A 203 4.20 -5.02 -5.68
C SER A 203 5.16 -4.35 -4.70
N ILE A 204 6.22 -3.71 -5.23
CA ILE A 204 7.21 -2.98 -4.42
C ILE A 204 6.62 -1.69 -3.86
N ALA A 205 5.74 -1.02 -4.59
CA ALA A 205 5.04 0.16 -4.09
C ALA A 205 4.18 -0.17 -2.85
N ILE A 206 3.48 -1.31 -2.86
CA ILE A 206 2.69 -1.80 -1.71
C ILE A 206 3.62 -2.16 -0.54
N GLU A 207 4.74 -2.87 -0.77
CA GLU A 207 5.73 -3.14 0.27
C GLU A 207 6.19 -1.85 0.97
N ILE A 208 6.51 -0.82 0.19
CA ILE A 208 6.90 0.49 0.73
C ILE A 208 5.74 1.14 1.50
N ALA A 209 4.51 1.08 0.98
CA ALA A 209 3.32 1.61 1.66
C ALA A 209 3.13 1.03 3.07
N PHE A 210 3.41 -0.26 3.27
CA PHE A 210 3.30 -0.92 4.57
C PHE A 210 4.42 -0.54 5.55
N LEU A 211 5.55 -0.04 5.05
CA LEU A 211 6.67 0.38 5.89
C LEU A 211 6.68 1.87 6.17
N LEU A 212 5.94 2.66 5.39
CA LEU A 212 5.83 4.10 5.59
C LEU A 212 5.10 4.43 6.90
N PRO A 213 5.51 5.51 7.58
CA PRO A 213 4.75 6.06 8.70
C PRO A 213 3.50 6.79 8.20
N GLY A 214 2.56 7.05 9.12
CA GLY A 214 1.38 7.88 8.85
C GLY A 214 0.05 7.16 9.08
N ARG A 215 -1.02 7.97 9.22
CA ARG A 215 -2.37 7.47 9.53
C ARG A 215 -2.92 6.59 8.41
N ARG A 216 -2.69 6.95 7.14
CA ARG A 216 -3.19 6.19 5.98
C ARG A 216 -2.42 4.87 5.81
N ALA A 217 -1.10 4.90 5.99
CA ALA A 217 -0.31 3.67 6.03
C ALA A 217 -0.77 2.73 7.16
N ALA A 218 -1.16 3.27 8.32
CA ALA A 218 -1.73 2.47 9.41
C ALA A 218 -3.11 1.89 9.04
N GLN A 219 -3.98 2.66 8.39
CA GLN A 219 -5.28 2.17 7.91
C GLN A 219 -5.13 1.06 6.87
N LEU A 220 -4.21 1.22 5.91
CA LEU A 220 -3.88 0.18 4.94
C LEU A 220 -3.43 -1.11 5.64
N ARG A 221 -2.50 -0.99 6.61
CA ARG A 221 -2.02 -2.13 7.40
C ARG A 221 -3.14 -2.82 8.17
N MET A 222 -4.06 -2.06 8.76
CA MET A 222 -5.21 -2.60 9.49
C MET A 222 -6.17 -3.34 8.56
N GLN A 223 -6.49 -2.78 7.39
CA GLN A 223 -7.33 -3.45 6.39
C GLN A 223 -6.68 -4.74 5.89
N ALA A 224 -5.38 -4.70 5.60
CA ALA A 224 -4.61 -5.86 5.18
C ALA A 224 -4.53 -6.94 6.27
N ALA A 225 -4.36 -6.55 7.53
CA ALA A 225 -4.38 -7.47 8.66
C ALA A 225 -5.74 -8.18 8.77
N ARG A 226 -6.86 -7.46 8.61
CA ARG A 226 -8.21 -8.07 8.61
C ARG A 226 -8.38 -9.09 7.49
N LEU A 227 -7.95 -8.76 6.28
CA LEU A 227 -7.99 -9.69 5.15
C LEU A 227 -7.13 -10.93 5.44
N LEU A 228 -5.93 -10.73 5.97
CA LEU A 228 -5.02 -11.83 6.31
C LEU A 228 -5.60 -12.73 7.41
N VAL A 229 -6.24 -12.16 8.43
CA VAL A 229 -6.90 -12.92 9.51
C VAL A 229 -8.06 -13.76 8.96
N ARG A 230 -8.93 -13.17 8.12
CA ARG A 230 -10.02 -13.92 7.47
C ARG A 230 -9.47 -15.05 6.62
N TYR A 231 -8.44 -14.75 5.83
CA TYR A 231 -7.79 -15.71 4.97
C TYR A 231 -7.16 -16.88 5.74
N LEU A 232 -6.38 -16.59 6.79
CA LEU A 232 -5.78 -17.63 7.65
C LEU A 232 -6.83 -18.40 8.48
N GLY A 233 -7.95 -17.76 8.79
CA GLY A 233 -9.12 -18.39 9.41
C GLY A 233 -9.85 -19.37 8.49
N GLY A 234 -9.47 -19.46 7.21
CA GLY A 234 -10.13 -20.32 6.23
C GLY A 234 -11.51 -19.79 5.81
N ASP A 235 -11.73 -18.48 5.89
CA ASP A 235 -12.98 -17.86 5.47
C ASP A 235 -13.10 -17.88 3.94
N PHE A 236 -13.77 -18.91 3.41
CA PHE A 236 -13.99 -19.08 1.97
C PHE A 236 -14.92 -18.01 1.37
N SER A 237 -15.73 -17.30 2.18
CA SER A 237 -16.57 -16.21 1.68
C SER A 237 -15.74 -15.08 1.05
N LEU A 238 -14.46 -14.98 1.41
CA LEU A 238 -13.52 -14.04 0.81
C LEU A 238 -13.30 -14.31 -0.69
N VAL A 239 -13.41 -15.56 -1.14
CA VAL A 239 -13.36 -15.92 -2.57
C VAL A 239 -14.59 -15.40 -3.30
N ASP A 240 -15.77 -15.60 -2.72
CA ASP A 240 -17.04 -15.12 -3.28
C ASP A 240 -17.08 -13.59 -3.35
N GLU A 241 -16.60 -12.91 -2.30
CA GLU A 241 -16.45 -11.44 -2.28
C GLU A 241 -15.52 -10.95 -3.38
N ILE A 242 -14.36 -11.59 -3.58
CA ILE A 242 -13.43 -11.22 -4.66
C ILE A 242 -14.07 -11.45 -6.04
N ALA A 243 -14.78 -12.56 -6.23
CA ALA A 243 -15.49 -12.83 -7.48
C ALA A 243 -16.56 -11.77 -7.74
N GLN A 244 -17.35 -11.41 -6.72
CA GLN A 244 -18.36 -10.37 -6.81
C GLN A 244 -17.76 -9.00 -7.11
N LEU A 245 -16.66 -8.62 -6.43
CA LEU A 245 -15.93 -7.39 -6.70
C LEU A 245 -15.42 -7.36 -8.14
N ARG A 246 -14.83 -8.44 -8.64
CA ARG A 246 -14.37 -8.53 -10.03
C ARG A 246 -15.53 -8.38 -11.01
N HIS A 247 -16.69 -8.97 -10.74
CA HIS A 247 -17.88 -8.78 -11.57
C HIS A 247 -18.35 -7.32 -11.58
N VAL A 248 -18.39 -6.66 -10.43
CA VAL A 248 -18.74 -5.22 -10.34
C VAL A 248 -17.74 -4.37 -11.11
N GLN A 249 -16.44 -4.65 -10.99
CA GLN A 249 -15.38 -3.94 -11.71
C GLN A 249 -15.51 -4.11 -13.23
N GLN A 250 -15.76 -5.33 -13.70
CA GLN A 250 -16.02 -5.60 -15.12
C GLN A 250 -17.27 -4.85 -15.62
N ALA A 251 -18.34 -4.84 -14.84
CA ALA A 251 -19.56 -4.10 -15.18
C ALA A 251 -19.27 -2.59 -15.29
N LEU A 252 -18.55 -2.01 -14.32
CA LEU A 252 -18.16 -0.59 -14.33
C LEU A 252 -17.23 -0.25 -15.49
N ALA A 253 -16.30 -1.13 -15.84
CA ALA A 253 -15.40 -0.94 -16.98
C ALA A 253 -16.13 -1.02 -18.33
N SER A 254 -17.24 -1.77 -18.40
CA SER A 254 -18.07 -1.89 -19.60
C SER A 254 -19.00 -0.69 -19.84
N VAL A 255 -19.17 0.20 -18.86
CA VAL A 255 -19.99 1.40 -19.03
C VAL A 255 -19.34 2.30 -20.08
N PRO A 256 -19.99 2.53 -21.24
CA PRO A 256 -19.43 3.36 -22.29
C PRO A 256 -19.18 4.77 -21.75
N THR A 257 -18.00 5.32 -22.04
CA THR A 257 -17.59 6.66 -21.61
C THR A 257 -18.57 7.76 -22.07
N GLU A 258 -19.38 7.47 -23.09
CA GLU A 258 -20.41 8.35 -23.64
C GLU A 258 -21.55 8.67 -22.65
N TYR A 259 -21.77 7.84 -21.62
CA TYR A 259 -22.76 8.09 -20.56
C TYR A 259 -22.19 8.76 -19.31
N LEU A 260 -20.89 9.04 -19.28
CA LEU A 260 -20.34 9.89 -18.23
C LEU A 260 -20.78 11.33 -18.51
N PRO A 261 -21.47 12.01 -17.58
CA PRO A 261 -21.89 13.38 -17.78
C PRO A 261 -20.66 14.19 -18.15
N ALA A 262 -20.72 14.89 -19.29
CA ALA A 262 -19.64 15.75 -19.76
C ALA A 262 -19.15 16.57 -18.56
N ALA A 263 -17.86 16.41 -18.21
CA ALA A 263 -17.29 17.08 -17.05
C ALA A 263 -17.69 18.55 -17.15
N PRO A 264 -18.30 19.13 -16.10
CA PRO A 264 -18.75 20.51 -16.15
C PRO A 264 -17.55 21.33 -16.60
N SER A 265 -17.66 21.93 -17.77
CA SER A 265 -16.64 22.85 -18.28
C SER A 265 -16.53 23.94 -17.24
N CYS A 266 -15.51 23.87 -16.39
CA CYS A 266 -15.21 24.92 -15.43
C CYS A 266 -14.98 26.17 -16.28
N LEU A 267 -16.02 27.00 -16.29
CA LEU A 267 -16.16 28.20 -17.08
C LEU A 267 -14.95 29.11 -16.84
N ASP A 268 -14.43 29.59 -17.96
CA ASP A 268 -13.49 30.70 -18.04
C ASP A 268 -14.01 31.87 -17.18
N GLY A 269 -13.23 32.22 -16.15
CA GLY A 269 -13.43 33.39 -15.29
C GLY A 269 -12.08 34.03 -14.99
#